data_AF-A0A650CIT1-F1
#
_entry.id   AF-A0A650CIT1-F1
#
_cell.length_a   1.000
_cell.length_b   1.000
_cell.length_c   1.000
_cell.angle_alpha   90.00
_cell.angle_beta   90.00
_cell.angle_gamma   90.00
#
_symmetry.space_group_name_H-M   'P 1'
#
loop_
_entity.id
_entity.type
_entity.pdbx_description
1 polymer ?
#
loop_
_entity_poly.entity_id
_entity_poly.type
_entity_poly.pdbx_seq_one_letter_code
_entity_poly.pdbx_strand_id
1 'polypeptide(L)'
;MEGILIEEDKVKDEKERRKLEEEGYKIVKVKQNENIIKIFEEDKTIFSCDKDEIIFRVSLFNSTLCRIIVTDKITTVVVFSSKRVQTFTFRIQRDTSLRGLRKNYFKAKSYQDFVTSYIQFLKENNDDIVIEWLKEFMKNKENEEKKQNNL
;
A
#
# COMPACT_ATOMS: atom_id res chain seq x y z
N MET A 1 -2.23 13.04 7.43
CA MET A 1 -2.21 11.57 7.33
C MET A 1 -0.77 11.13 7.35
N GLU A 2 -0.41 10.36 8.36
CA GLU A 2 0.98 9.95 8.59
C GLU A 2 1.41 9.01 7.46
N GLY A 3 2.53 9.37 6.82
CA GLY A 3 3.21 8.51 5.88
C GLY A 3 3.70 7.22 6.53
N ILE A 4 4.61 6.52 5.88
CA ILE A 4 5.27 5.34 6.45
C ILE A 4 6.57 5.69 7.19
N LEU A 5 7.19 6.83 6.90
CA LEU A 5 8.41 7.33 7.53
C LEU A 5 8.06 8.27 8.68
N ILE A 6 8.58 7.94 9.87
CA ILE A 6 8.47 8.77 11.07
C ILE A 6 9.88 9.16 11.49
N GLU A 7 10.09 10.46 11.71
CA GLU A 7 11.37 10.95 12.22
C GLU A 7 11.49 10.64 13.72
N GLU A 8 12.67 10.25 14.17
CA GLU A 8 12.93 9.79 15.54
C GLU A 8 12.59 10.85 16.59
N ASP A 9 12.71 12.13 16.26
CA ASP A 9 12.34 13.27 17.12
C ASP A 9 10.82 13.39 17.38
N LYS A 10 9.99 12.72 16.57
CA LYS A 10 8.53 12.64 16.74
C LYS A 10 8.08 11.46 17.59
N VAL A 11 9.00 10.59 18.00
CA VAL A 11 8.72 9.41 18.82
C VAL A 11 9.06 9.74 20.28
N LYS A 12 8.10 9.57 21.19
CA LYS A 12 8.24 9.97 22.60
C LYS A 12 9.10 9.01 23.41
N ASP A 13 8.92 7.71 23.18
CA ASP A 13 9.58 6.65 23.94
C ASP A 13 9.71 5.33 23.16
N GLU A 14 10.44 4.39 23.75
CA GLU A 14 10.69 3.05 23.19
C GLU A 14 9.41 2.22 23.03
N LYS A 15 8.38 2.47 23.84
CA LYS A 15 7.10 1.76 23.74
C LYS A 15 6.32 2.23 22.51
N GLU A 16 6.29 3.53 22.25
CA GLU A 16 5.70 4.12 21.05
C GLU A 16 6.46 3.67 19.80
N ARG A 17 7.80 3.67 19.83
CA ARG A 17 8.64 3.13 18.75
C ARG A 17 8.21 1.72 18.35
N ARG A 18 8.15 0.80 19.33
CA ARG A 18 7.77 -0.60 19.07
C ARG A 18 6.37 -0.72 18.49
N LYS A 19 5.41 0.02 19.03
CA LYS A 19 4.03 0.04 18.50
C LYS A 19 3.99 0.50 17.04
N LEU A 20 4.71 1.57 16.72
CA LEU A 20 4.79 2.08 15.34
C LEU A 20 5.46 1.05 14.41
N GLU A 21 6.55 0.42 14.83
CA GLU A 21 7.22 -0.61 14.05
C GLU A 21 6.32 -1.85 13.84
N GLU A 22 5.52 -2.26 14.83
CA GLU A 22 4.52 -3.34 14.72
C GLU A 22 3.36 -3.00 13.77
N GLU A 23 2.98 -1.73 13.69
CA GLU A 23 2.01 -1.21 12.71
C GLU A 23 2.62 -1.04 11.31
N GLY A 24 3.92 -1.29 11.18
CA GLY A 24 4.67 -1.24 9.94
C GLY A 24 5.14 0.16 9.58
N TYR A 25 5.35 1.09 10.51
CA TYR A 25 6.06 2.34 10.24
C TYR A 25 7.57 2.14 10.31
N LYS A 26 8.31 2.99 9.59
CA LYS A 26 9.77 3.01 9.63
C LYS A 26 10.25 4.27 10.34
N ILE A 27 10.89 4.07 11.49
CA ILE A 27 11.54 5.15 12.22
C ILE A 27 12.90 5.46 11.58
N VAL A 28 13.12 6.72 11.23
CA VAL A 28 14.36 7.23 10.63
C VAL A 28 14.88 8.42 11.42
N LYS A 29 16.20 8.65 11.43
CA LYS A 29 16.76 9.83 12.12
C LYS A 29 16.30 11.14 11.47
N VAL A 30 16.35 11.18 10.14
CA VAL A 30 15.94 12.31 9.29
C VAL A 30 15.49 11.73 7.95
N LYS A 31 14.41 12.25 7.35
CA LYS A 31 13.99 11.79 6.02
C LYS A 31 15.00 12.22 4.94
N GLN A 32 15.67 11.23 4.35
CA GLN A 32 16.58 11.42 3.21
C GLN A 32 15.84 11.38 1.88
N ASN A 33 16.52 11.67 0.78
CA ASN A 33 15.95 11.58 -0.58
C ASN A 33 15.44 10.17 -0.91
N GLU A 34 16.08 9.15 -0.35
CA GLU A 34 15.64 7.75 -0.43
C GLU A 34 15.87 7.11 0.94
N ASN A 35 14.84 6.43 1.47
CA ASN A 35 14.91 5.75 2.76
C ASN A 35 14.51 4.28 2.58
N ILE A 36 15.32 3.39 3.16
CA ILE A 36 15.02 1.95 3.16
C ILE A 36 13.93 1.68 4.19
N ILE A 37 12.85 1.06 3.71
CA ILE A 37 11.71 0.64 4.51
C ILE A 37 11.96 -0.78 5.01
N LYS A 38 12.29 -1.69 4.09
CA LYS A 38 12.47 -3.11 4.36
C LYS A 38 13.46 -3.73 3.39
N ILE A 39 14.15 -4.77 3.85
CA ILE A 39 14.91 -5.70 3.01
C ILE A 39 14.15 -7.02 3.03
N PHE A 40 13.85 -7.57 1.86
CA PHE A 40 13.24 -8.88 1.71
C PHE A 40 14.37 -9.92 1.61
N GLU A 41 14.51 -10.76 2.64
CA GLU A 41 15.68 -11.64 2.77
C GLU A 41 15.70 -12.79 1.76
N GLU A 42 14.53 -13.32 1.38
CA GLU A 42 14.43 -14.46 0.45
C GLU A 42 15.00 -14.16 -0.93
N ASP A 43 14.83 -12.93 -1.41
CA ASP A 43 15.24 -12.49 -2.74
C ASP A 43 16.28 -11.37 -2.71
N LYS A 44 16.70 -10.94 -1.50
CA LYS A 44 17.67 -9.87 -1.25
C LYS A 44 17.31 -8.55 -1.93
N THR A 45 16.01 -8.27 -2.04
CA THR A 45 15.52 -7.04 -2.64
C THR A 45 15.27 -5.97 -1.58
N ILE A 46 15.43 -4.71 -1.99
CA ILE A 46 15.30 -3.55 -1.11
C ILE A 46 14.00 -2.82 -1.46
N PHE A 47 13.17 -2.59 -0.45
CA PHE A 47 12.01 -1.73 -0.53
C PHE A 47 12.32 -0.36 0.06
N SER A 48 12.25 0.68 -0.76
CA SER A 48 12.55 2.07 -0.39
C SER A 48 11.42 3.02 -0.76
N CYS A 49 11.44 4.20 -0.16
CA CYS A 49 10.61 5.33 -0.59
C CYS A 49 11.41 6.64 -0.64
N ASP A 50 10.91 7.56 -1.43
CA ASP A 50 11.38 8.94 -1.43
C ASP A 50 10.96 9.70 -0.16
N LYS A 51 11.55 10.89 0.02
CA LYS A 51 11.29 11.77 1.17
C LYS A 51 9.82 12.13 1.34
N ASP A 52 9.13 12.34 0.23
CA ASP A 52 7.73 12.79 0.17
C ASP A 52 6.73 11.62 0.25
N GLU A 53 7.24 10.38 0.22
CA GLU A 53 6.47 9.15 0.34
C GLU A 53 5.43 9.06 -0.79
N ILE A 54 5.83 9.50 -1.98
CA ILE A 54 5.04 9.45 -3.20
C ILE A 54 5.52 8.28 -4.04
N ILE A 55 6.84 8.10 -4.16
CA ILE A 55 7.45 7.05 -4.98
C ILE A 55 8.09 6.01 -4.07
N PHE A 56 7.62 4.78 -4.21
CA PHE A 56 8.20 3.60 -3.57
C PHE A 56 8.81 2.71 -4.63
N ARG A 57 9.90 2.03 -4.29
CA ARG A 57 10.65 1.18 -5.21
C ARG A 57 11.03 -0.12 -4.54
N VAL A 58 10.88 -1.22 -5.28
CA VAL A 58 11.56 -2.47 -5.00
C VAL A 58 12.72 -2.57 -5.99
N SER A 59 13.93 -2.76 -5.50
CA SER A 59 15.13 -2.89 -6.31
C SER A 59 15.96 -4.12 -5.95
N LEU A 60 16.60 -4.69 -6.96
CA LEU A 60 17.67 -5.68 -6.83
C LEU A 60 18.94 -5.09 -7.47
N PHE A 61 19.96 -4.83 -6.65
CA PHE A 61 21.12 -4.03 -7.05
C PHE A 61 20.67 -2.69 -7.66
N ASN A 62 21.09 -2.39 -8.90
CA ASN A 62 20.73 -1.16 -9.61
C ASN A 62 19.44 -1.29 -10.44
N SER A 63 18.78 -2.46 -10.43
CA SER A 63 17.58 -2.73 -11.23
C SER A 63 16.32 -2.48 -10.41
N THR A 64 15.41 -1.65 -10.93
CA THR A 64 14.05 -1.51 -10.36
C THR A 64 13.19 -2.69 -10.81
N LEU A 65 12.62 -3.43 -9.85
CA LEU A 65 11.70 -4.54 -10.09
C LEU A 65 10.24 -4.09 -10.00
N CYS A 66 9.95 -3.15 -9.11
CA CYS A 66 8.62 -2.57 -8.95
C CYS A 66 8.73 -1.09 -8.59
N ARG A 67 7.85 -0.26 -9.14
CA ARG A 67 7.66 1.13 -8.75
C ARG A 67 6.21 1.36 -8.39
N ILE A 68 5.97 1.96 -7.24
CA ILE A 68 4.63 2.31 -6.76
C ILE A 68 4.59 3.83 -6.61
N ILE A 69 3.60 4.45 -7.24
CA ILE A 69 3.38 5.90 -7.21
C ILE A 69 2.05 6.13 -6.51
N VAL A 70 2.08 6.76 -5.34
CA VAL A 70 0.89 7.05 -4.53
C VAL A 70 0.64 8.56 -4.55
N THR A 71 -0.42 8.97 -5.22
CA THR A 71 -0.93 10.36 -5.19
C THR A 71 -2.16 10.43 -4.27
N ASP A 72 -2.81 11.59 -4.19
CA ASP A 72 -3.97 11.79 -3.32
C ASP A 72 -5.14 10.84 -3.62
N LYS A 73 -5.36 10.52 -4.90
CA LYS A 73 -6.54 9.76 -5.37
C LYS A 73 -6.20 8.61 -6.30
N ILE A 74 -4.94 8.49 -6.72
CA ILE A 74 -4.51 7.49 -7.69
C ILE A 74 -3.27 6.80 -7.18
N THR A 75 -3.30 5.48 -7.20
CA THR A 75 -2.12 4.64 -6.98
C THR A 75 -1.82 3.87 -8.25
N THR A 76 -0.57 3.99 -8.72
CA THR A 76 -0.06 3.25 -9.86
C THR A 76 1.04 2.30 -9.41
N VAL A 77 0.96 1.04 -9.83
CA VAL A 77 1.97 0.00 -9.61
C VAL A 77 2.53 -0.40 -10.97
N VAL A 78 3.84 -0.25 -11.14
CA VAL A 78 4.57 -0.64 -12.35
C VAL A 78 5.52 -1.77 -11.99
N VAL A 79 5.30 -2.95 -12.58
CA VAL A 79 6.14 -4.13 -12.38
C VAL A 79 7.01 -4.34 -13.60
N PHE A 80 8.32 -4.36 -13.38
CA PHE A 80 9.32 -4.56 -14.41
C PHE A 80 9.73 -6.04 -14.41
N SER A 81 9.42 -6.74 -15.50
CA SER A 81 9.96 -8.07 -15.78
C SER A 81 10.89 -8.00 -16.98
N SER A 82 11.78 -8.99 -17.13
CA SER A 82 12.71 -9.07 -18.26
C SER A 82 12.02 -9.13 -19.63
N LYS A 83 10.74 -9.51 -19.69
CA LYS A 83 9.98 -9.70 -20.94
C LYS A 83 8.97 -8.59 -21.20
N ARG A 84 8.36 -8.01 -20.15
CA ARG A 84 7.30 -6.99 -20.26
C ARG A 84 7.26 -6.08 -19.03
N VAL A 85 6.77 -4.86 -19.25
CA VAL A 85 6.36 -3.95 -18.20
C VAL A 85 4.84 -4.08 -18.02
N GLN A 86 4.39 -4.28 -16.78
CA GLN A 86 2.97 -4.30 -16.43
C GLN A 86 2.64 -3.08 -15.57
N THR A 87 1.58 -2.37 -15.93
CA THR A 87 1.12 -1.18 -15.19
C THR A 87 -0.30 -1.40 -14.71
N PHE A 88 -0.53 -1.16 -13.43
CA PHE A 88 -1.83 -1.20 -12.78
C PHE A 88 -2.14 0.17 -12.19
N THR A 89 -3.31 0.72 -12.46
CA THR A 89 -3.74 2.02 -11.93
C THR A 89 -5.07 1.86 -11.22
N PHE A 90 -5.16 2.41 -10.01
CA PHE A 90 -6.31 2.29 -9.13
C PHE A 90 -6.72 3.68 -8.65
N ARG A 91 -8.03 3.94 -8.59
CA ARG A 91 -8.58 5.14 -7.95
C ARG A 91 -8.80 4.82 -6.48
N ILE A 92 -7.92 5.30 -5.63
CA ILE A 92 -7.90 4.97 -4.21
C ILE A 92 -7.29 6.14 -3.45
N GLN A 93 -7.86 6.45 -2.28
CA GLN A 93 -7.29 7.49 -1.43
C GLN A 93 -5.90 7.12 -0.93
N ARG A 94 -5.02 8.13 -0.84
CA ARG A 94 -3.65 7.98 -0.32
C ARG A 94 -3.59 7.21 1.01
N ASP A 95 -4.48 7.47 1.96
CA ASP A 95 -4.51 6.73 3.25
C ASP A 95 -4.60 5.24 3.06
N THR A 96 -5.59 4.84 2.28
CA THR A 96 -5.98 3.46 2.10
C THR A 96 -4.84 2.74 1.38
N SER A 97 -4.24 3.40 0.39
CA SER A 97 -3.05 2.91 -0.30
C SER A 97 -1.86 2.72 0.65
N LEU A 98 -1.51 3.73 1.46
CA LEU A 98 -0.37 3.65 2.40
C LEU A 98 -0.62 2.62 3.50
N ARG A 99 -1.85 2.49 3.99
CA ARG A 99 -2.26 1.44 4.93
C ARG A 99 -2.13 0.06 4.30
N GLY A 100 -2.50 -0.08 3.03
CA GLY A 100 -2.28 -1.28 2.22
C GLY A 100 -0.80 -1.62 2.12
N LEU A 101 0.05 -0.64 1.84
CA LEU A 101 1.50 -0.84 1.81
C LEU A 101 2.01 -1.41 3.13
N ARG A 102 1.79 -0.70 4.25
CA ARG A 102 2.24 -1.13 5.60
C ARG A 102 1.84 -2.56 5.93
N LYS A 103 0.57 -2.91 5.69
CA LYS A 103 0.04 -4.26 5.96
C LYS A 103 0.74 -5.35 5.16
N ASN A 104 1.08 -5.07 3.89
CA ASN A 104 1.58 -6.09 2.97
C ASN A 104 3.11 -6.24 3.06
N TYR A 105 3.91 -5.17 3.05
CA TYR A 105 5.36 -5.34 3.11
C TYR A 105 5.83 -5.86 4.47
N PHE A 106 5.14 -5.48 5.56
CA PHE A 106 5.53 -5.90 6.91
C PHE A 106 5.49 -7.43 7.02
N LYS A 107 4.44 -8.05 6.48
CA LYS A 107 4.21 -9.51 6.55
C LYS A 107 4.91 -10.30 5.44
N ALA A 108 5.17 -9.69 4.30
CA ALA A 108 5.75 -10.38 3.15
C ALA A 108 7.20 -10.84 3.42
N LYS A 109 7.52 -12.03 2.90
CA LYS A 109 8.87 -12.63 2.97
C LYS A 109 9.72 -12.34 1.74
N SER A 110 9.07 -12.19 0.58
CA SER A 110 9.66 -11.84 -0.72
C SER A 110 8.93 -10.66 -1.36
N TYR A 111 9.56 -10.03 -2.34
CA TYR A 111 8.96 -8.94 -3.10
C TYR A 111 7.80 -9.41 -3.96
N GLN A 112 7.84 -10.63 -4.53
CA GLN A 112 6.73 -11.13 -5.34
C GLN A 112 5.48 -11.30 -4.48
N ASP A 113 5.64 -11.82 -3.27
CA ASP A 113 4.56 -11.99 -2.30
C ASP A 113 3.98 -10.63 -1.88
N PHE A 114 4.86 -9.66 -1.58
CA PHE A 114 4.48 -8.28 -1.32
C PHE A 114 3.71 -7.63 -2.48
N VAL A 115 4.26 -7.66 -3.71
CA VAL A 115 3.64 -6.98 -4.86
C VAL A 115 2.31 -7.62 -5.22
N THR A 116 2.21 -8.95 -5.14
CA THR A 116 0.97 -9.68 -5.44
C THR A 116 -0.13 -9.33 -4.42
N SER A 117 0.18 -9.44 -3.14
CA SER A 117 -0.77 -9.12 -2.05
C SER A 117 -1.17 -7.65 -2.04
N TYR A 118 -0.25 -6.73 -2.32
CA TYR A 118 -0.54 -5.31 -2.39
C TYR A 118 -1.42 -4.96 -3.60
N ILE A 119 -1.15 -5.50 -4.78
CA ILE A 119 -2.02 -5.32 -5.97
C ILE A 119 -3.42 -5.87 -5.68
N GLN A 120 -3.52 -7.02 -5.01
CA GLN A 120 -4.81 -7.59 -4.64
C GLN A 120 -5.58 -6.68 -3.68
N PHE A 121 -4.92 -6.16 -2.65
CA PHE A 121 -5.51 -5.16 -1.75
C PHE A 121 -6.04 -3.93 -2.51
N LEU A 122 -5.26 -3.40 -3.45
CA LEU A 122 -5.67 -2.24 -4.26
C LEU A 122 -6.89 -2.54 -5.13
N LYS A 123 -7.00 -3.73 -5.71
CA LYS A 123 -8.18 -4.16 -6.48
C LYS A 123 -9.43 -4.19 -5.60
N GLU A 124 -9.33 -4.75 -4.41
CA GLU A 124 -10.47 -4.90 -3.48
C GLU A 124 -10.94 -3.57 -2.88
N ASN A 125 -10.06 -2.55 -2.86
CA ASN A 125 -10.32 -1.25 -2.24
C ASN A 125 -10.34 -0.09 -3.28
N ASN A 126 -10.47 -0.42 -4.57
CA ASN A 126 -10.58 0.58 -5.63
C ASN A 126 -11.97 1.24 -5.56
N ASP A 127 -12.02 2.57 -5.56
CA ASP A 127 -13.26 3.36 -5.43
C ASP A 127 -14.32 2.93 -6.45
N ASP A 128 -13.92 2.64 -7.69
CA ASP A 128 -14.86 2.23 -8.74
C ASP A 128 -15.55 0.90 -8.41
N ILE A 129 -14.81 -0.06 -7.85
CA ILE A 129 -15.34 -1.38 -7.43
C ILE A 129 -16.20 -1.23 -6.18
N VAL A 130 -15.76 -0.41 -5.22
CA VAL A 130 -16.52 -0.15 -3.99
C VAL A 130 -17.84 0.56 -4.31
N ILE A 131 -17.83 1.53 -5.23
CA ILE A 131 -19.04 2.23 -5.68
C ILE A 131 -20.01 1.27 -6.37
N GLU A 132 -19.51 0.37 -7.22
CA GLU A 132 -20.34 -0.64 -7.87
C GLU A 132 -20.98 -1.59 -6.85
N TRP A 133 -20.20 -2.11 -5.91
CA TRP A 133 -20.71 -2.94 -4.82
C TRP A 133 -21.77 -2.22 -3.97
N LEU A 134 -21.55 -0.94 -3.63
CA LEU A 134 -22.53 -0.13 -2.87
C LEU A 134 -23.85 0.03 -3.64
N LYS A 135 -23.80 0.22 -4.95
CA LYS A 135 -25.01 0.31 -5.79
C LYS A 135 -25.79 -1.01 -5.78
N GLU A 136 -25.11 -2.14 -5.91
CA GLU A 136 -25.74 -3.45 -5.85
C GLU A 136 -26.35 -3.74 -4.47
N PHE A 137 -25.61 -3.41 -3.40
CA PHE A 137 -26.07 -3.57 -2.03
C PHE A 137 -27.36 -2.76 -1.76
N MET A 138 -27.40 -1.49 -2.15
CA MET A 138 -28.57 -0.63 -2.00
C MET A 138 -29.78 -1.17 -2.77
N LYS A 139 -29.58 -1.62 -4.01
CA LYS A 139 -30.63 -2.23 -4.83
C LYS A 139 -31.22 -3.49 -4.19
N ASN A 140 -30.37 -4.33 -3.60
CA ASN A 140 -30.83 -5.55 -2.93
C ASN A 140 -31.64 -5.23 -1.67
N LYS A 141 -31.19 -4.27 -0.87
CA LYS A 141 -31.91 -3.82 0.33
C LYS A 141 -33.30 -3.26 0.02
N GLU A 142 -33.42 -2.40 -1.00
CA GLU A 142 -34.72 -1.89 -1.45
C GLU A 142 -35.67 -3.01 -1.90
N ASN A 143 -35.15 -4.05 -2.55
CA ASN A 143 -35.94 -5.19 -2.99
C ASN A 143 -36.40 -6.08 -1.83
N GLU A 144 -35.60 -6.21 -0.78
CA GLU A 144 -35.96 -6.92 0.45
C GLU A 144 -37.04 -6.18 1.24
N GLU A 145 -36.92 -4.86 1.40
CA GLU A 145 -37.92 -4.01 2.06
C GLU A 145 -39.26 -4.02 1.31
N LYS A 146 -39.24 -3.99 -0.03
CA LYS A 146 -40.45 -4.14 -0.86
C LYS A 146 -41.10 -5.51 -0.72
N LYS A 147 -40.32 -6.58 -0.50
CA LYS A 147 -40.86 -7.92 -0.27
C LYS A 147 -41.49 -8.05 1.12
N GLN A 148 -40.92 -7.39 2.14
CA GLN A 148 -41.47 -7.38 3.49
C GLN A 148 -42.75 -6.54 3.60
N ASN A 149 -42.88 -5.43 2.86
CA ASN A 149 -44.09 -4.58 2.89
C ASN A 149 -45.26 -5.11 2.04
N ASN A 150 -45.04 -6.15 1.23
CA ASN A 150 -46.07 -6.81 0.42
C ASN A 150 -46.54 -8.16 1.02
N LEU A 151 -46.18 -8.42 2.28
CA LEU A 151 -46.65 -9.51 3.14
C LEU A 151 -47.43 -8.91 4.32
#